data_AF-A0A6P0Q1U8-F1
#
_entry.id   AF-A0A6P0Q1U8-F1
#
_cell.length_a   1.000
_cell.length_b   1.000
_cell.length_c   1.000
_cell.angle_alpha   90.00
_cell.angle_beta   90.00
_cell.angle_gamma   90.00
#
_symmetry.space_group_name_H-M   'P 1'
#
loop_
_entity.id
_entity.type
_entity.pdbx_description
1 polymer ?
#
loop_
_entity_poly.entity_id
_entity_poly.type
_entity_poly.pdbx_seq_one_letter_code
_entity_poly.pdbx_strand_id
1 'polypeptide(L)' 'MTQTFTTQHLSPEAIAQLVNYLPDYIKVALNEKSTELECSLEATIEMAISNFLDEEALSFEDCLLAQRLKNNN' A
#
# COMPACT_ATOMS: atom_id res chain seq x y z
N MET A 1 -15.56 -24.76 -3.49
CA MET A 1 -14.67 -24.25 -4.55
C MET A 1 -13.52 -23.55 -3.86
N THR A 2 -12.33 -24.14 -3.86
CA THR A 2 -11.13 -23.51 -3.30
C THR A 2 -10.68 -22.44 -4.28
N GLN A 3 -11.12 -21.20 -4.07
CA GLN A 3 -10.54 -20.05 -4.75
C GLN A 3 -9.08 -19.96 -4.33
N THR A 4 -8.20 -20.32 -5.25
CA THR A 4 -6.79 -19.94 -5.15
C THR A 4 -6.77 -18.43 -5.28
N PHE A 5 -6.66 -17.72 -4.16
CA PHE A 5 -6.29 -16.31 -4.15
C PHE A 5 -4.87 -16.22 -4.69
N THR A 6 -4.72 -16.22 -6.01
CA THR A 6 -3.50 -15.71 -6.63
C THR A 6 -3.49 -14.24 -6.24
N THR A 7 -2.54 -13.83 -5.38
CA THR A 7 -2.33 -12.41 -5.07
C THR A 7 -1.94 -11.73 -6.38
N GLN A 8 -2.94 -11.18 -7.07
CA GLN A 8 -2.75 -10.42 -8.28
C GLN A 8 -2.23 -9.05 -7.84
N HIS A 9 -0.96 -8.82 -8.11
CA HIS A 9 -0.34 -7.51 -7.98
C HIS A 9 -0.51 -6.76 -9.30
N LEU A 10 -0.64 -5.44 -9.21
CA LEU A 10 -0.53 -4.58 -10.38
C LEU A 10 0.88 -4.72 -10.96
N SER A 11 0.99 -4.75 -12.29
CA SER A 11 2.32 -4.78 -12.90
C SER A 11 3.06 -3.48 -12.58
N PRO A 12 4.40 -3.52 -12.45
CA PRO A 12 5.18 -2.31 -12.21
C PRO A 12 4.93 -1.22 -13.26
N GLU A 13 4.66 -1.58 -14.51
CA GLU A 13 4.33 -0.59 -15.54
C GLU A 13 2.97 0.08 -15.29
N ALA A 14 1.97 -0.69 -14.85
CA ALA A 14 0.64 -0.15 -14.54
C ALA A 14 0.70 0.82 -13.36
N ILE A 15 1.46 0.48 -12.32
CA ILE A 15 1.68 1.34 -11.16
C ILE A 15 2.41 2.63 -11.58
N ALA A 16 3.47 2.52 -12.38
CA ALA A 16 4.19 3.70 -12.86
C ALA A 16 3.28 4.64 -13.68
N GLN A 17 2.41 4.09 -14.52
CA GLN A 17 1.42 4.89 -15.25
C GLN A 17 0.42 5.56 -14.31
N LEU A 18 -0.15 4.83 -13.34
CA LEU A 18 -1.06 5.39 -12.34
C LEU A 18 -0.41 6.57 -11.60
N VAL A 19 0.82 6.37 -11.09
CA VAL A 19 1.57 7.39 -10.36
C VAL A 19 1.82 8.63 -11.21
N ASN A 20 2.09 8.49 -12.51
CA ASN A 20 2.30 9.62 -13.41
C ASN A 20 1.09 10.55 -13.53
N TYR A 21 -0.13 10.03 -13.40
CA TYR A 21 -1.36 10.82 -13.44
C TYR A 21 -1.73 11.44 -12.08
N LEU A 22 -1.07 11.05 -11.00
CA LEU A 22 -1.35 11.62 -9.68
C LEU A 22 -0.76 13.04 -9.56
N PRO A 23 -1.43 13.93 -8.82
CA PRO A 23 -0.84 15.21 -8.42
C PRO A 23 0.44 15.01 -7.62
N ASP A 24 1.39 15.95 -7.71
CA ASP A 24 2.69 15.82 -7.04
C ASP A 24 2.58 15.68 -5.52
N TYR A 25 1.60 16.34 -4.89
CA TYR A 25 1.38 16.20 -3.45
C TYR A 25 1.00 14.77 -3.04
N ILE A 26 0.28 14.04 -3.89
CA ILE A 26 -0.07 12.63 -3.65
C ILE A 26 1.18 11.75 -3.85
N LYS A 27 1.99 12.01 -4.88
CA LYS A 27 3.23 11.27 -5.09
C LYS A 27 4.17 11.39 -3.89
N VAL A 28 4.31 12.60 -3.34
CA VAL A 28 5.12 12.84 -2.13
C VAL A 28 4.56 12.05 -0.96
N ALA A 29 3.25 12.15 -0.70
CA ALA A 29 2.62 11.43 0.40
C ALA A 29 2.77 9.89 0.30
N LEU A 30 2.63 9.32 -0.91
CA LEU A 30 2.84 7.89 -1.14
C LEU A 30 4.30 7.46 -0.89
N ASN A 31 5.28 8.28 -1.31
CA ASN A 31 6.68 8.00 -1.03
C ASN A 31 7.01 8.11 0.47
N GLU A 32 6.48 9.12 1.15
CA GLU A 32 6.62 9.27 2.60
C GLU A 32 6.02 8.06 3.34
N LYS A 33 4.82 7.62 2.95
CA LYS A 33 4.20 6.42 3.52
C LYS A 33 4.97 5.14 3.25
N SER A 34 5.50 4.96 2.03
CA SER A 34 6.33 3.79 1.72
C SER A 34 7.59 3.72 2.60
N THR A 35 8.18 4.89 2.88
CA THR A 35 9.36 5.01 3.76
C THR A 35 8.98 4.74 5.21
N GLU A 36 7.86 5.31 5.69
CA GLU A 36 7.37 5.12 7.06
C GLU A 36 7.00 3.65 7.34
N LEU A 37 6.44 2.96 6.35
CA LEU A 37 6.01 1.58 6.44
C LEU A 37 7.12 0.57 6.12
N GLU A 38 8.30 1.05 5.73
CA GLU A 38 9.44 0.23 5.28
C GLU A 38 9.05 -0.76 4.16
N CYS A 39 8.20 -0.33 3.24
CA CYS A 39 7.69 -1.14 2.14
C CYS A 39 7.91 -0.48 0.77
N SER A 40 7.64 -1.19 -0.31
CA SER A 40 7.79 -0.62 -1.65
C SER A 40 6.68 0.36 -1.97
N LEU A 41 6.94 1.27 -2.91
CA LEU A 41 5.93 2.21 -3.40
C LEU A 41 4.73 1.47 -3.99
N GLU A 42 4.98 0.37 -4.68
CA GLU A 42 3.95 -0.51 -5.25
C GLU A 42 3.03 -1.07 -4.16
N ALA A 43 3.60 -1.64 -3.10
CA ALA A 43 2.83 -2.19 -1.99
C ALA A 43 2.02 -1.10 -1.27
N THR A 44 2.58 0.11 -1.14
CA THR A 44 1.88 1.26 -0.56
C THR A 44 0.66 1.66 -1.39
N ILE A 45 0.81 1.66 -2.72
CA ILE A 45 -0.26 2.01 -3.65
C ILE A 45 -1.35 0.95 -3.65
N GLU A 46 -0.98 -0.33 -3.72
CA GLU A 46 -1.94 -1.43 -3.66
C GLU A 46 -2.73 -1.44 -2.34
N MET A 47 -2.06 -1.12 -1.22
CA MET A 47 -2.71 -0.99 0.08
C MET A 47 -3.67 0.19 0.13
N ALA A 48 -3.26 1.36 -0.39
CA ALA A 48 -4.15 2.52 -0.50
C ALA A 48 -5.39 2.21 -1.35
N ILE A 49 -5.21 1.50 -2.47
CA ILE A 49 -6.32 1.09 -3.34
C ILE A 49 -7.21 0.08 -2.64
N SER A 50 -6.63 -0.91 -1.95
CA SER A 50 -7.39 -1.93 -1.23
C SER A 50 -8.26 -1.30 -0.15
N ASN A 51 -7.69 -0.41 0.67
CA ASN A 51 -8.40 0.32 1.71
C ASN A 51 -9.45 1.31 1.15
N PHE A 52 -9.24 1.83 -0.06
CA PHE A 52 -10.25 2.66 -0.74
C PHE A 52 -11.43 1.84 -1.27
N LEU A 53 -11.18 0.60 -1.70
CA LEU A 53 -12.22 -0.30 -2.22
C LEU A 53 -12.99 -1.03 -1.12
N ASP A 54 -12.33 -1.29 0.00
CA ASP A 54 -12.85 -2.04 1.14
C ASP A 54 -12.26 -1.46 2.43
N GLU A 55 -13.11 -0.82 3.25
CA GLU A 55 -12.70 -0.21 4.53
C GLU A 55 -12.27 -1.25 5.58
N GLU A 56 -12.61 -2.54 5.38
CA GLU A 56 -12.14 -3.63 6.23
C GLU A 56 -10.77 -4.19 5.78
N ALA A 57 -10.22 -3.70 4.67
CA ALA A 57 -8.90 -4.11 4.20
C ALA A 57 -7.78 -3.54 5.08
N LEU A 58 -6.59 -4.16 4.97
CA LEU A 58 -5.41 -3.73 5.70
C LEU A 58 -5.07 -2.26 5.37
N SER A 59 -5.02 -1.44 6.41
CA SER A 59 -4.73 0.00 6.33
C SER A 59 -3.29 0.33 6.72
N PHE A 60 -2.88 1.58 6.49
CA PHE A 60 -1.60 2.09 6.95
C PHE A 60 -1.50 2.10 8.49
N GLU A 61 -2.60 2.42 9.16
CA GLU A 61 -2.70 2.41 10.61
C GLU A 61 -2.43 1.00 11.18
N ASP A 62 -2.96 -0.04 10.55
CA ASP A 62 -2.73 -1.43 10.97
C ASP A 62 -1.25 -1.81 10.90
N CYS A 63 -0.56 -1.44 9.81
CA CYS A 63 0.87 -1.68 9.67
C CYS A 63 1.69 -0.93 10.73
N LEU A 64 1.37 0.34 10.99
CA LEU A 64 2.06 1.14 12.01
C LEU A 64 1.83 0.60 13.42
N LEU A 65 0.61 0.14 13.73
CA LEU A 65 0.31 -0.52 15.00
C LEU A 65 1.14 -1.79 15.17
N ALA A 66 1.22 -2.63 14.14
CA ALA A 66 2.04 -3.84 14.16
C ALA A 66 3.52 -3.55 14.41
N GLN A 67 4.08 -2.52 13.74
CA GLN A 67 5.47 -2.10 13.96
C GLN A 67 5.72 -1.62 15.39
N ARG A 68 4.81 -0.80 15.96
CA ARG A 68 4.93 -0.31 17.35
C ARG A 68 4.91 -1.46 18.35
N LEU A 69 4.03 -2.45 18.15
CA LEU A 69 3.99 -3.64 19.00
C LEU A 69 5.27 -4.46 18.91
N LYS A 70 5.86 -4.56 17.72
CA LYS A 70 7.15 -5.24 17.51
C LYS A 70 8.32 -4.51 18.20
N ASN A 71 8.31 -3.19 18.21
CA ASN A 71 9.39 -2.38 18.78
C ASN A 71 9.32 -2.23 20.31
N ASN A 72 8.19 -2.56 20.93
CA ASN A 72 7.98 -2.50 22.38
C ASN A 72 8.27 -3.83 23.11
N ASN A 73 8.72 -4.87 22.38
CA ASN A 73 9.16 -6.17 22.89
C ASN A 73 10.68 -6.33 22.75
#